data_AF-A0A6J7RRN7-F1
#
_entry.id   AF-A0A6J7RRN7-F1
#
_cell.length_a   1.000
_cell.length_b   1.000
_cell.length_c   1.000
_cell.angle_alpha   90.00
_cell.angle_beta   90.00
_cell.angle_gamma   90.00
#
_symmetry.space_group_name_H-M   'P 1'
#
loop_
_entity.id
_entity.type
_entity.pdbx_description
1 polymer ?
#
loop_
_entity_poly.entity_id
_entity_poly.type
_entity_poly.pdbx_seq_one_letter_code
_entity_poly.pdbx_strand_id
1 'polypeptide(L)'
;MARKSLKPQLNQIRVWVGQGRTDAWIAHQLEVPVAQLETFKQEFELTSTEGGVAGFDEVVDLRAADDAQVAEALEAEEAEQAKAAEEEARLRAERIAAGEEEPEDESDGDDDSNGDGSPRARRGRRGGRGRRSGAKTLEGSFDHGEEGYGLWLDPAIAENAVYAEHWAGKRSVTVTVEADRIVIRRADDD
;
A
#
# COMPACT_ATOMS: atom_id res chain seq x y z
N MET A 1 20.23 42.42 -9.80
CA MET A 1 19.96 42.05 -8.39
C MET A 1 21.30 41.86 -7.69
N ALA A 2 21.46 42.39 -6.47
CA ALA A 2 22.70 42.21 -5.71
C ALA A 2 22.84 40.72 -5.36
N ARG A 3 24.02 40.13 -5.62
CA ARG A 3 24.30 38.73 -5.27
C ARG A 3 24.34 38.62 -3.74
N LYS A 4 23.37 37.91 -3.14
CA LYS A 4 23.41 37.57 -1.72
C LYS A 4 24.55 36.58 -1.49
N SER A 5 25.35 36.80 -0.44
CA SER A 5 26.42 35.87 -0.07
C SER A 5 25.81 34.59 0.51
N LEU A 6 26.11 33.44 -0.09
CA LEU A 6 25.66 32.10 0.35
C LEU A 6 26.54 31.50 1.45
N LYS A 7 27.69 32.12 1.74
CA LYS A 7 28.69 31.64 2.70
C LYS A 7 28.14 31.41 4.13
N PRO A 8 27.25 32.28 4.68
CA PRO A 8 26.61 32.04 5.98
C PRO A 8 25.69 30.81 6.01
N GLN A 9 25.17 30.41 4.84
CA GLN A 9 24.21 29.32 4.68
C GLN A 9 24.89 27.99 4.32
N LEU A 10 26.23 27.93 4.31
CA LEU A 10 27.00 26.74 3.90
C LEU A 10 26.56 25.46 4.63
N ASN A 11 26.38 25.53 5.96
CA ASN A 11 25.97 24.37 6.75
C ASN A 11 24.52 23.96 6.45
N GLN A 12 23.64 24.91 6.12
CA GLN A 12 22.25 24.61 5.74
C GLN A 12 22.21 23.90 4.37
N ILE A 13 22.99 24.40 3.40
CA ILE A 13 23.11 23.79 2.08
C ILE A 13 23.68 22.38 2.19
N ARG A 14 24.69 22.15 3.05
CA ARG A 14 25.24 20.80 3.33
C ARG A 14 24.18 19.83 3.85
N VAL A 15 23.38 20.25 4.82
CA VAL A 15 22.32 19.41 5.39
C VAL A 15 21.27 19.08 4.32
N TRP A 16 20.80 20.07 3.57
CA TRP A 16 19.79 19.83 2.53
C TRP A 16 20.28 18.98 1.37
N VAL A 17 21.55 19.12 0.97
CA VAL A 17 22.18 18.25 -0.03
C VAL A 17 22.31 16.82 0.52
N GLY A 18 22.68 16.64 1.79
CA GLY A 18 22.71 15.33 2.46
C GLY A 18 21.33 14.68 2.58
N GLN A 19 20.27 15.48 2.70
CA GLN A 19 18.86 15.03 2.68
C GLN A 19 18.32 14.78 1.26
N GLY A 20 19.14 14.93 0.22
CA GLY A 20 18.71 14.70 -1.17
C GLY A 20 17.77 15.76 -1.75
N ARG A 21 17.72 16.97 -1.17
CA ARG A 21 16.92 18.07 -1.73
C ARG A 21 17.53 18.57 -3.05
N THR A 22 16.66 18.93 -3.99
CA THR A 22 17.09 19.39 -5.32
C THR A 22 17.61 20.82 -5.30
N ASP A 23 18.52 21.16 -6.23
CA ASP A 23 19.12 22.48 -6.31
C ASP A 23 18.10 23.57 -6.65
N ALA A 24 17.06 23.25 -7.42
CA ALA A 24 15.94 24.15 -7.67
C ALA A 24 15.18 24.51 -6.37
N TRP A 25 15.02 23.55 -5.46
CA TRP A 25 14.35 23.77 -4.17
C TRP A 25 15.23 24.61 -3.23
N ILE A 26 16.52 24.28 -3.12
CA ILE A 26 17.48 25.02 -2.28
C ILE A 26 17.61 26.47 -2.78
N ALA A 27 17.70 26.67 -4.10
CA ALA A 27 17.81 27.99 -4.71
C ALA A 27 16.56 28.85 -4.44
N HIS A 28 15.36 28.26 -4.55
CA HIS A 28 14.11 28.94 -4.20
C HIS A 28 14.09 29.38 -2.74
N GLN A 29 14.49 28.49 -1.82
CA GLN A 29 14.47 28.75 -0.38
C GLN A 29 15.44 29.86 0.06
N LEU A 30 16.57 29.99 -0.64
CA LEU A 30 17.56 31.03 -0.36
C LEU A 30 17.29 32.33 -1.14
N GLU A 31 16.26 32.34 -1.99
CA GLU A 31 15.94 33.42 -2.94
C GLU A 31 17.15 33.79 -3.80
N VAL A 32 17.85 32.78 -4.32
CA VAL A 32 19.05 32.91 -5.15
C VAL A 32 18.85 32.18 -6.47
N PRO A 33 19.41 32.64 -7.60
CA PRO A 33 19.34 31.90 -8.86
C PRO A 33 20.03 30.53 -8.76
N VAL A 34 19.47 29.51 -9.43
CA VAL A 34 20.01 28.14 -9.45
C VAL A 34 21.48 28.11 -9.89
N ALA A 35 21.84 28.85 -10.93
CA ALA A 35 23.21 28.95 -11.42
C ALA A 35 24.21 29.44 -10.36
N GLN A 36 23.78 30.32 -9.44
CA GLN A 36 24.66 30.80 -8.36
C GLN A 36 24.84 29.72 -7.28
N LEU A 37 23.81 28.89 -7.03
CA LEU A 37 23.92 27.73 -6.14
C LEU A 37 24.85 26.67 -6.73
N GLU A 38 24.77 26.39 -8.04
CA GLU A 38 25.66 25.45 -8.72
C GLU A 38 27.12 25.86 -8.60
N THR A 39 27.45 27.13 -8.90
CA THR A 39 28.82 27.64 -8.72
C THR A 39 29.30 27.51 -7.28
N PHE A 40 28.40 27.74 -6.31
CA PHE A 40 28.73 27.63 -4.88
C PHE A 40 28.94 26.17 -4.46
N LYS A 41 28.13 25.22 -4.96
CA LYS A 41 28.33 23.80 -4.69
C LYS A 41 29.64 23.30 -5.28
N GLN A 42 30.03 23.79 -6.46
CA GLN A 42 31.32 23.47 -7.06
C GLN A 42 32.51 24.02 -6.25
N GLU A 43 32.41 25.26 -5.77
CA GLU A 43 33.46 25.89 -4.92
C GLU A 43 33.67 25.19 -3.56
N PHE A 44 32.61 24.61 -3.00
CA PHE A 44 32.64 23.95 -1.69
C PHE A 44 32.61 22.42 -1.75
N GLU A 45 32.81 21.85 -2.95
CA GLU A 45 32.80 20.41 -3.22
C GLU A 45 31.52 19.72 -2.70
N LEU A 46 30.39 20.42 -2.78
CA LEU A 46 29.05 19.96 -2.37
C LEU A 46 28.24 19.43 -3.55
N THR A 47 28.88 19.15 -4.69
CA THR A 47 28.22 18.42 -5.76
C THR A 47 27.71 17.13 -5.15
N SER A 48 26.38 16.97 -5.09
CA SER A 48 25.78 15.65 -4.88
C SER A 48 26.58 14.71 -5.75
N THR A 49 27.11 13.64 -5.19
CA THR A 49 27.86 12.66 -5.96
C THR A 49 26.89 12.07 -7.00
N GLU A 50 26.70 12.78 -8.11
CA GLU A 50 26.19 12.27 -9.36
C GLU A 50 27.37 11.57 -10.06
N GLY A 51 28.02 10.67 -9.33
CA GLY A 51 28.24 9.32 -9.83
C GLY A 51 27.17 8.50 -9.12
N GLY A 52 25.95 8.43 -9.65
CA GLY A 52 25.75 7.53 -10.77
C GLY A 52 26.22 6.16 -10.32
N VAL A 53 25.41 5.49 -9.52
CA VAL A 53 25.47 4.06 -9.17
C VAL A 53 26.56 3.28 -9.92
N ALA A 54 27.82 3.44 -9.54
CA ALA A 54 28.96 2.68 -10.07
C ALA A 54 29.01 1.30 -9.40
N GLY A 55 27.84 0.64 -9.45
CA GLY A 55 27.44 -0.57 -8.75
C GLY A 55 26.04 -1.06 -9.14
N PHE A 56 25.36 -0.38 -10.09
CA PHE A 56 24.17 -0.91 -10.78
C PHE A 56 24.51 -1.48 -12.16
N ASP A 57 25.77 -1.78 -12.47
CA ASP A 57 26.10 -2.60 -13.65
C ASP A 57 26.00 -4.10 -13.33
N GLU A 58 25.85 -4.44 -12.05
CA GLU A 58 25.51 -5.77 -11.54
C GLU A 58 24.14 -5.69 -10.84
N VAL A 59 23.13 -5.11 -11.52
CA VAL A 59 21.74 -5.31 -11.10
C VAL A 59 21.43 -6.78 -11.32
N VAL A 60 21.64 -7.59 -10.28
CA VAL A 60 21.02 -8.90 -10.19
C VAL A 60 19.53 -8.63 -10.38
N ASP A 61 18.97 -9.13 -11.48
CA ASP A 61 17.55 -9.01 -11.75
C ASP A 61 16.82 -9.88 -10.72
N LEU A 62 16.57 -9.30 -9.54
CA LEU A 62 15.94 -9.96 -8.39
C LEU A 62 14.60 -10.60 -8.78
N ARG A 63 13.95 -10.09 -9.83
CA ARG A 63 12.73 -10.65 -10.40
C ARG A 63 12.97 -11.99 -11.07
N ALA A 64 14.06 -12.15 -11.81
CA ALA A 64 14.41 -13.43 -12.44
C ALA A 64 14.75 -14.51 -11.39
N ALA A 65 15.33 -14.11 -10.25
CA ALA A 65 15.60 -15.02 -9.14
C ALA A 65 14.30 -15.46 -8.43
N ASP A 66 13.38 -14.54 -8.14
CA ASP A 66 12.07 -14.86 -7.55
C ASP A 66 11.22 -15.74 -8.48
N ASP A 67 11.17 -15.42 -9.79
CA ASP A 67 10.40 -16.20 -10.78
C ASP A 67 10.91 -17.64 -10.89
N ALA A 68 12.23 -17.86 -10.77
CA ALA A 68 12.81 -19.20 -10.76
C ALA A 68 12.44 -20.01 -9.51
N GLN A 69 12.40 -19.37 -8.34
CA GLN A 69 11.97 -20.01 -7.09
C GLN A 69 10.49 -20.40 -7.13
N VAL A 70 9.64 -19.55 -7.71
CA VAL A 70 8.21 -19.85 -7.90
C VAL A 70 8.02 -21.01 -8.88
N ALA A 71 8.79 -21.05 -9.98
CA ALA A 71 8.71 -22.14 -10.95
C ALA A 71 9.10 -23.50 -10.34
N GLU A 72 10.16 -23.56 -9.55
CA GLU A 72 10.60 -24.78 -8.86
C GLU A 72 9.56 -25.26 -7.83
N ALA A 73 8.97 -24.33 -7.07
CA ALA A 73 7.93 -24.66 -6.10
C ALA A 73 6.67 -25.23 -6.80
N LEU A 74 6.27 -24.64 -7.93
CA LEU A 74 5.12 -25.11 -8.71
C LEU A 74 5.38 -26.50 -9.31
N GLU A 75 6.57 -26.76 -9.84
CA GLU A 75 6.94 -28.07 -10.38
C GLU A 75 6.99 -29.15 -9.28
N ALA A 76 7.48 -28.82 -8.09
CA ALA A 76 7.45 -29.73 -6.94
C ALA A 76 6.01 -30.06 -6.50
N GLU A 77 5.14 -29.05 -6.45
CA GLU A 77 3.73 -29.24 -6.10
C GLU A 77 2.99 -30.07 -7.18
N GLU A 78 3.19 -29.79 -8.46
CA GLU A 78 2.63 -30.59 -9.56
C GLU A 78 3.11 -32.04 -9.51
N ALA A 79 4.38 -32.29 -9.17
CA ALA A 79 4.91 -33.63 -9.00
C ALA A 79 4.31 -34.37 -7.78
N GLU A 80 4.02 -33.67 -6.69
CA GLU A 80 3.30 -34.22 -5.54
C GLU A 80 1.84 -34.51 -5.88
N GLN A 81 1.15 -33.58 -6.55
CA GLN A 81 -0.22 -33.76 -7.02
C GLN A 81 -0.34 -34.94 -8.00
N ALA A 82 0.62 -35.09 -8.93
CA ALA A 82 0.66 -36.22 -9.85
C ALA A 82 0.84 -37.56 -9.12
N LYS A 83 1.72 -37.62 -8.10
CA LYS A 83 1.90 -38.82 -7.27
C LYS A 83 0.66 -39.12 -6.44
N ALA A 84 0.03 -38.09 -5.86
CA ALA A 84 -1.21 -38.24 -5.10
C ALA A 84 -2.33 -38.77 -5.99
N ALA A 85 -2.47 -38.24 -7.21
CA ALA A 85 -3.45 -38.70 -8.19
C ALA A 85 -3.16 -40.14 -8.65
N GLU A 86 -1.90 -40.53 -8.84
CA GLU A 86 -1.52 -41.91 -9.17
C GLU A 86 -1.81 -42.87 -8.00
N GLU A 87 -1.49 -42.48 -6.77
CA GLU A 87 -1.79 -43.25 -5.57
C GLU A 87 -3.30 -43.40 -5.36
N GLU A 88 -4.06 -42.32 -5.54
CA GLU A 88 -5.51 -42.31 -5.48
C GLU A 88 -6.12 -43.19 -6.56
N ALA A 89 -5.63 -43.11 -7.80
CA ALA A 89 -6.06 -43.98 -8.89
C ALA A 89 -5.76 -45.46 -8.59
N ARG A 90 -4.62 -45.75 -7.98
CA ARG A 90 -4.24 -47.11 -7.55
C ARG A 90 -5.16 -47.62 -6.44
N LEU A 91 -5.44 -46.79 -5.42
CA LEU A 91 -6.38 -47.11 -4.35
C LEU A 91 -7.82 -47.29 -4.88
N ARG A 92 -8.25 -46.47 -5.84
CA ARG A 92 -9.54 -46.61 -6.52
C ARG A 92 -9.62 -47.93 -7.28
N ALA A 93 -8.58 -48.29 -8.04
CA ALA A 93 -8.52 -49.57 -8.74
C ALA A 93 -8.54 -50.77 -7.79
N GLU A 94 -7.83 -50.70 -6.66
CA GLU A 94 -7.85 -51.73 -5.62
C GLU A 94 -9.23 -51.87 -4.96
N ARG A 95 -9.89 -50.73 -4.67
CA ARG A 95 -11.26 -50.69 -4.13
C ARG A 95 -12.28 -51.33 -5.06
N ILE A 96 -12.22 -50.99 -6.35
CA ILE A 96 -13.09 -51.58 -7.39
C ILE A 96 -12.85 -53.09 -7.49
N ALA A 97 -11.59 -53.54 -7.44
CA ALA A 97 -11.25 -54.96 -7.46
C ALA A 97 -11.72 -55.71 -6.19
N ALA A 98 -11.80 -55.03 -5.05
CA ALA A 98 -12.34 -55.56 -3.78
C ALA A 98 -13.88 -55.59 -3.74
N GLY A 99 -14.56 -55.00 -4.73
CA GLY A 99 -16.03 -54.99 -4.83
C GLY A 99 -16.72 -53.90 -4.00
N GLU A 100 -15.99 -52.88 -3.58
CA GLU A 100 -16.54 -51.67 -2.94
C GLU A 100 -16.97 -50.67 -4.04
N GLU A 101 -18.25 -50.27 -4.07
CA GLU A 101 -18.80 -49.33 -5.05
C GLU A 101 -18.17 -47.92 -4.92
N GLU A 102 -18.04 -47.23 -6.06
CA GLU A 102 -17.39 -45.91 -6.17
C GLU A 102 -18.09 -44.83 -5.33
N PRO A 103 -17.37 -43.85 -4.77
CA PRO A 103 -18.01 -42.59 -4.40
C PRO A 103 -18.48 -41.91 -5.69
N GLU A 104 -19.78 -41.59 -5.76
CA GLU A 104 -20.33 -40.73 -6.81
C GLU A 104 -19.61 -39.38 -6.72
N ASP A 105 -18.77 -39.07 -7.70
CA ASP A 105 -18.29 -37.70 -7.96
C ASP A 105 -19.54 -36.85 -8.21
N GLU A 106 -19.97 -36.06 -7.23
CA GLU A 106 -20.96 -35.01 -7.41
C GLU A 106 -20.35 -33.94 -8.32
N SER A 107 -20.47 -34.18 -9.63
CA SER A 107 -20.27 -33.18 -10.69
C SER A 107 -21.10 -31.94 -10.34
N ASP A 108 -20.41 -30.84 -10.06
CA ASP A 108 -20.98 -29.50 -9.89
C ASP A 108 -21.88 -29.20 -11.11
N GLY A 109 -23.19 -29.28 -10.88
CA GLY A 109 -24.22 -29.10 -11.89
C GLY A 109 -24.39 -27.61 -12.16
N ASP A 110 -23.62 -27.10 -13.13
CA ASP A 110 -23.84 -25.79 -13.75
C ASP A 110 -25.15 -25.85 -14.58
N ASP A 111 -26.29 -25.71 -13.90
CA ASP A 111 -27.62 -25.55 -14.54
C ASP A 111 -27.83 -24.08 -14.91
N ASP A 112 -27.24 -23.70 -16.04
CA ASP A 112 -27.51 -22.46 -16.74
C ASP A 112 -28.89 -22.54 -17.41
N SER A 113 -29.95 -22.29 -16.64
CA SER A 113 -31.32 -22.15 -17.17
C SER A 113 -31.81 -20.71 -17.04
N ASN A 114 -31.42 -19.87 -18.00
CA ASN A 114 -32.06 -18.60 -18.29
C ASN A 114 -33.38 -18.83 -19.05
N GLY A 115 -34.52 -18.51 -18.43
CA GLY A 115 -35.81 -18.59 -19.13
C GLY A 115 -37.02 -18.03 -18.35
N ASP A 116 -37.24 -16.72 -18.51
CA ASP A 116 -38.55 -16.03 -18.52
C ASP A 116 -39.34 -15.83 -17.21
N GLY A 117 -39.67 -14.56 -16.94
CA GLY A 117 -40.71 -14.22 -15.96
C GLY A 117 -40.57 -12.85 -15.28
N SER A 118 -40.93 -11.77 -15.95
CA SER A 118 -41.34 -10.50 -15.30
C SER A 118 -42.68 -10.04 -15.91
N PRO A 119 -43.50 -9.17 -15.28
CA PRO A 119 -43.37 -8.51 -13.97
C PRO A 119 -44.66 -8.51 -13.11
N ARG A 120 -44.56 -8.29 -11.79
CA ARG A 120 -45.70 -7.79 -10.99
C ARG A 120 -45.27 -6.73 -9.98
N ALA A 121 -45.35 -5.48 -10.42
CA ALA A 121 -45.41 -4.33 -9.54
C ALA A 121 -46.70 -4.38 -8.71
N ARG A 122 -46.59 -4.12 -7.40
CA ARG A 122 -47.58 -3.40 -6.60
C ARG A 122 -47.04 -3.10 -5.20
N ARG A 123 -46.96 -1.80 -4.93
CA ARG A 123 -47.51 -1.10 -3.74
C ARG A 123 -46.46 -0.27 -2.99
N GLY A 124 -46.58 1.05 -3.19
CA GLY A 124 -45.82 2.04 -2.45
C GLY A 124 -46.02 1.90 -0.94
N ARG A 125 -44.92 2.05 -0.21
CA ARG A 125 -44.91 2.57 1.15
C ARG A 125 -43.98 3.76 1.23
N ARG A 126 -44.61 4.92 1.35
CA ARG A 126 -44.09 6.14 1.93
C ARG A 126 -43.54 5.83 3.33
N GLY A 127 -42.27 6.12 3.55
CA GLY A 127 -41.55 5.96 4.81
C GLY A 127 -40.05 6.03 4.49
N GLY A 128 -39.39 7.18 4.51
CA GLY A 128 -39.38 8.04 5.69
C GLY A 128 -38.68 7.32 6.84
N ARG A 129 -37.47 6.80 6.60
CA ARG A 129 -36.56 6.45 7.69
C ARG A 129 -35.14 6.61 7.17
N GLY A 130 -34.42 7.53 7.79
CA GLY A 130 -33.11 7.98 7.37
C GLY A 130 -32.23 6.83 6.94
N ARG A 131 -31.65 6.98 5.75
CA ARG A 131 -30.34 6.39 5.49
C ARG A 131 -29.46 6.92 6.61
N ARG A 132 -29.31 6.13 7.68
CA ARG A 132 -28.10 6.16 8.49
C ARG A 132 -27.01 6.01 7.47
N SER A 133 -26.40 7.15 7.11
CA SER A 133 -25.21 7.19 6.29
C SER A 133 -24.31 6.15 6.93
N GLY A 134 -24.12 5.02 6.24
CA GLY A 134 -23.17 4.02 6.69
C GLY A 134 -21.89 4.78 7.03
N ALA A 135 -21.28 4.46 8.17
CA ALA A 135 -20.01 5.03 8.53
C ALA A 135 -19.11 4.86 7.29
N LYS A 136 -18.82 5.97 6.61
CA LYS A 136 -17.98 5.93 5.43
C LYS A 136 -16.64 5.43 5.93
N THR A 137 -16.18 4.30 5.40
CA THR A 137 -14.79 3.90 5.57
C THR A 137 -13.97 5.01 4.94
N LEU A 138 -13.23 5.73 5.77
CA LEU A 138 -12.34 6.79 5.32
C LEU A 138 -10.95 6.18 5.24
N GLU A 139 -10.24 6.49 4.16
CA GLU A 139 -8.90 5.99 3.93
C GLU A 139 -7.89 6.82 4.72
N GLY A 140 -6.80 6.16 5.11
CA GLY A 140 -5.65 6.81 5.72
C GLY A 140 -4.37 6.15 5.25
N SER A 141 -3.33 6.94 5.07
CA SER A 141 -2.00 6.47 4.70
C SER A 141 -1.06 6.57 5.88
N PHE A 142 -0.31 5.50 6.13
CA PHE A 142 0.78 5.49 7.09
C PHE A 142 2.07 5.82 6.35
N ASP A 143 2.67 6.95 6.69
CA ASP A 143 3.92 7.42 6.12
C ASP A 143 5.06 7.11 7.09
N HIS A 144 6.12 6.49 6.58
CA HIS A 144 7.32 6.14 7.34
C HIS A 144 8.54 6.76 6.67
N GLY A 145 8.97 7.92 7.20
CA GLY A 145 10.17 8.61 6.74
C GLY A 145 11.32 8.49 7.74
N GLU A 146 12.52 8.94 7.33
CA GLU A 146 13.68 9.06 8.23
C GLU A 146 13.45 10.07 9.37
N GLU A 147 12.45 10.95 9.21
CA GLU A 147 12.03 11.96 10.19
C GLU A 147 10.92 11.47 11.15
N GLY A 148 10.44 10.23 11.00
CA GLY A 148 9.48 9.59 11.90
C GLY A 148 8.24 9.01 11.21
N TYR A 149 7.21 8.74 12.01
CA TYR A 149 5.96 8.14 11.57
C TYR A 149 4.84 9.19 11.48
N GLY A 150 4.17 9.25 10.33
CA GLY A 150 3.02 10.11 10.08
C GLY A 150 1.77 9.29 9.74
N LEU A 151 0.60 9.68 10.26
CA LEU A 151 -0.68 9.18 9.80
C LEU A 151 -1.42 10.29 9.08
N TRP A 152 -1.65 10.10 7.78
CA TRP A 152 -2.45 11.00 6.97
C TRP A 152 -3.85 10.44 6.80
N LEU A 153 -4.86 11.27 7.04
CA LEU A 153 -6.26 10.91 6.84
C LEU A 153 -6.77 11.60 5.59
N ASP A 154 -7.66 10.94 4.85
CA ASP A 154 -8.34 11.53 3.70
C ASP A 154 -9.00 12.88 4.10
N PRO A 155 -8.79 13.96 3.31
CA PRO A 155 -9.50 15.23 3.48
C PRO A 155 -11.01 15.13 3.71
N ALA A 156 -11.67 14.10 3.16
CA ALA A 156 -13.10 13.84 3.37
C ALA A 156 -13.50 13.65 4.84
N ILE A 157 -12.54 13.37 5.74
CA ILE A 157 -12.80 13.30 7.18
C ILE A 157 -13.34 14.62 7.75
N ALA A 158 -12.96 15.75 7.16
CA ALA A 158 -13.44 17.07 7.59
C ALA A 158 -14.95 17.24 7.40
N GLU A 159 -15.55 16.50 6.46
CA GLU A 159 -16.99 16.52 6.19
C GLU A 159 -17.76 15.46 7.01
N ASN A 160 -17.05 14.63 7.79
CA ASN A 160 -17.68 13.60 8.60
C ASN A 160 -18.36 14.21 9.83
N ALA A 161 -19.67 13.97 9.99
CA ALA A 161 -20.45 14.49 11.11
C ALA A 161 -19.90 14.08 12.49
N VAL A 162 -19.42 12.83 12.64
CA VAL A 162 -18.83 12.32 13.89
C VAL A 162 -17.52 13.05 14.19
N TYR A 163 -16.70 13.30 13.16
CA TYR A 163 -15.47 14.08 13.32
C TYR A 163 -15.80 15.53 13.71
N ALA A 164 -16.74 16.17 13.01
CA ALA A 164 -17.15 17.54 13.30
C ALA A 164 -17.71 17.71 14.72
N GLU A 165 -18.48 16.73 15.21
CA GLU A 165 -19.13 16.78 16.52
C GLU A 165 -18.16 16.45 17.68
N HIS A 166 -17.27 15.47 17.49
CA HIS A 166 -16.49 14.93 18.62
C HIS A 166 -14.99 15.21 18.56
N TRP A 167 -14.45 15.55 17.38
CA TRP A 167 -13.00 15.66 17.14
C TRP A 167 -12.55 17.04 16.66
N ALA A 168 -13.42 17.84 16.05
CA ALA A 168 -13.06 19.15 15.53
C ALA A 168 -12.39 20.03 16.60
N GLY A 169 -11.19 20.54 16.30
CA GLY A 169 -10.41 21.40 17.19
C GLY A 169 -9.63 20.67 18.28
N LYS A 170 -9.78 19.35 18.43
CA LYS A 170 -8.98 18.56 19.39
C LYS A 170 -7.65 18.15 18.75
N ARG A 171 -6.56 18.74 19.26
CA ARG A 171 -5.19 18.47 18.77
C ARG A 171 -4.41 17.48 19.64
N SER A 172 -4.79 17.31 20.90
CA SER A 172 -4.18 16.37 21.82
C SER A 172 -4.86 15.00 21.75
N VAL A 173 -4.10 13.98 21.37
CA VAL A 173 -4.57 12.59 21.23
C VAL A 173 -3.58 11.62 21.86
N THR A 174 -4.10 10.51 22.36
CA THR A 174 -3.34 9.36 22.86
C THR A 174 -3.46 8.24 21.84
N VAL A 175 -2.32 7.65 21.46
CA VAL A 175 -2.26 6.57 20.47
C VAL A 175 -1.85 5.27 21.16
N THR A 176 -2.62 4.22 20.97
CA THR A 176 -2.30 2.86 21.44
C THR A 176 -2.10 1.95 20.23
N VAL A 177 -0.97 1.24 20.21
CA VAL A 177 -0.62 0.30 19.14
C VAL A 177 -0.81 -1.12 19.66
N GLU A 178 -1.72 -1.86 19.05
CA GLU A 178 -1.97 -3.28 19.31
C GLU A 178 -1.48 -4.12 18.11
N ALA A 179 -1.50 -5.45 18.26
CA ALA A 179 -1.00 -6.35 17.21
C ALA A 179 -1.82 -6.29 15.91
N ASP A 180 -3.12 -6.03 16.01
CA ASP A 180 -4.07 -6.06 14.89
C ASP A 180 -4.65 -4.67 14.54
N ARG A 181 -4.42 -3.64 15.37
CA ARG A 181 -5.03 -2.31 15.20
C ARG A 181 -4.25 -1.19 15.88
N ILE A 182 -4.43 0.03 15.38
CA ILE A 182 -3.99 1.27 16.05
C ILE A 182 -5.24 2.03 16.49
N VAL A 183 -5.31 2.37 17.78
CA VAL A 183 -6.44 3.10 18.38
C VAL A 183 -6.00 4.51 18.73
N ILE A 184 -6.73 5.50 18.23
CA ILE A 184 -6.53 6.92 18.56
C ILE A 184 -7.67 7.34 19.48
N ARG A 185 -7.31 7.89 20.65
CA ARG A 185 -8.25 8.45 21.64
C ARG A 185 -7.93 9.92 21.88
N ARG A 186 -8.91 10.67 22.36
CA ARG A 186 -8.68 12.05 22.81
C ARG A 186 -7.91 12.02 24.13
N ALA A 187 -6.99 12.97 24.33
CA ALA A 187 -6.18 13.03 25.54
C ALA A 187 -6.95 13.47 26.80
N ASP A 188 -8.14 14.05 26.64
CA ASP A 188 -8.99 14.54 27.75
C ASP A 188 -9.99 13.49 28.28
N ASP A 189 -9.91 12.23 27.82
CA ASP A 189 -10.87 11.15 28.14
C ASP A 189 -10.37 10.23 29.28
N ASP A 190 -9.66 10.82 30.25
CA ASP A 190 -9.21 10.17 31.50
C ASP A 190 -9.88 10.86 32.71
#